data_AF-A0A932HB58-F1
#
_entry.id   AF-A0A932HB58-F1
#
_cell.length_a   1.000
_cell.length_b   1.000
_cell.length_c   1.000
_cell.angle_alpha   90.00
_cell.angle_beta   90.00
_cell.angle_gamma   90.00
#
_symmetry.space_group_name_H-M   'P 1'
#
loop_
_entity.id
_entity.type
_entity.pdbx_description
1 polymer ?
#
loop_
_entity_poly.entity_id
_entity_poly.type
_entity_poly.pdbx_seq_one_letter_code
_entity_poly.pdbx_strand_id
1 'polypeptide(L)'
;AVRFEFDGEYFYVGGRSFLTTLKYKNVYAGNTRVALVLDDIDETIKGPRGIKVHGHAEIVEREGHFGAAKYLRITPERSWSWGIERAAFENGKPVFQRNSKKKSH
;
A
#
# COMPACT_ATOMS: atom_id res chain seq x y z
N ALA A 1 13.43 -8.76 2.54
CA ALA A 1 12.47 -8.71 1.43
C ALA A 1 11.07 -8.45 1.99
N VAL A 2 10.33 -7.55 1.35
CA VAL A 2 8.91 -7.25 1.60
C VAL A 2 8.15 -7.64 0.34
N ARG A 3 6.96 -8.23 0.48
CA ARG A 3 6.02 -8.44 -0.64
C ARG A 3 4.62 -8.02 -0.22
N PHE A 4 3.78 -7.74 -1.19
CA PHE A 4 2.38 -7.48 -0.99
C PHE A 4 1.51 -8.33 -1.92
N GLU A 5 0.29 -8.59 -1.50
CA GLU A 5 -0.80 -9.16 -2.30
C GLU A 5 -2.00 -8.21 -2.21
N PHE A 6 -2.84 -8.17 -3.25
CA PHE A 6 -4.10 -7.44 -3.25
C PHE A 6 -5.20 -8.36 -3.79
N ASP A 7 -6.27 -8.53 -3.04
CA ASP A 7 -7.39 -9.44 -3.39
C ASP A 7 -8.61 -8.72 -3.98
N GLY A 8 -8.50 -7.41 -4.22
CA GLY A 8 -9.62 -6.56 -4.64
C GLY A 8 -10.23 -5.75 -3.50
N GLU A 9 -10.00 -6.15 -2.24
CA GLU A 9 -10.53 -5.48 -1.06
C GLU A 9 -9.45 -5.02 -0.09
N TYR A 10 -8.47 -5.89 0.19
CA TYR A 10 -7.40 -5.71 1.17
C TYR A 10 -6.02 -5.84 0.55
N PHE A 11 -5.05 -5.10 1.09
CA PHE A 11 -3.64 -5.38 0.85
C PHE A 11 -3.08 -6.28 1.95
N TYR A 12 -2.29 -7.28 1.60
CA TYR A 12 -1.58 -8.12 2.56
C TYR A 12 -0.09 -7.86 2.45
N VAL A 13 0.55 -7.35 3.50
CA VAL A 13 1.98 -7.03 3.52
C VAL A 13 2.72 -7.99 4.42
N GLY A 14 3.65 -8.75 3.85
CA GLY A 14 4.50 -9.72 4.55
C GLY A 14 5.98 -9.50 4.30
N GLY A 15 6.83 -10.31 4.95
CA GLY A 15 8.27 -10.26 4.71
C GLY A 15 9.08 -11.25 5.52
N ARG A 16 10.38 -11.33 5.23
CA ARG A 16 11.32 -12.10 6.06
C ARG A 16 11.45 -11.47 7.44
N SER A 17 11.58 -12.30 8.48
CA SER A 17 11.66 -11.89 9.88
C SER A 17 10.55 -10.91 10.29
N PHE A 18 9.34 -11.08 9.74
CA PHE A 18 8.25 -10.11 9.83
C PHE A 18 7.95 -9.64 11.27
N LEU A 19 7.96 -10.57 12.23
CA LEU A 19 7.65 -10.29 13.65
C LEU A 19 8.67 -9.38 14.34
N THR A 20 9.89 -9.27 13.81
CA THR A 20 10.92 -8.39 14.39
C THR A 20 10.85 -6.97 13.85
N THR A 21 10.07 -6.74 12.78
CA THR A 21 10.02 -5.46 12.08
C THR A 21 9.18 -4.41 12.80
N LEU A 22 9.54 -3.13 12.63
CA LEU A 22 8.80 -2.01 13.23
C LEU A 22 7.35 -1.94 12.77
N LYS A 23 7.06 -2.20 11.48
CA LYS A 23 5.68 -2.21 10.97
C LYS A 23 4.79 -3.23 11.70
N TYR A 24 5.33 -4.41 12.03
CA TYR A 24 4.60 -5.41 12.82
C TYR A 24 4.42 -4.93 14.25
N LYS A 25 5.51 -4.53 14.91
CA LYS A 25 5.49 -4.10 16.31
C LYS A 25 4.56 -2.90 16.56
N ASN A 26 4.53 -1.94 15.63
CA ASN A 26 3.65 -0.78 15.72
C ASN A 26 2.18 -1.18 15.65
N VAL A 27 1.79 -2.01 14.68
CA VAL A 27 0.40 -2.49 14.57
C VAL A 27 0.04 -3.38 15.76
N TYR A 28 0.95 -4.26 16.20
CA TYR A 28 0.78 -5.10 17.38
C TYR A 28 0.57 -4.26 18.66
N ALA A 29 1.23 -3.11 18.77
CA ALA A 29 1.05 -2.16 19.86
C ALA A 29 -0.21 -1.28 19.72
N GLY A 30 -1.08 -1.54 18.74
CA GLY A 30 -2.35 -0.82 18.53
C GLY A 30 -2.25 0.39 17.61
N ASN A 31 -1.09 0.70 17.02
CA ASN A 31 -0.96 1.77 16.04
C ASN A 31 -1.40 1.27 14.65
N THR A 32 -2.71 1.22 14.42
CA THR A 32 -3.31 0.59 13.24
C THR A 32 -3.39 1.49 12.01
N ARG A 33 -3.26 2.81 12.15
CA ARG A 33 -3.24 3.74 11.00
C ARG A 33 -1.94 3.59 10.21
N VAL A 34 -2.05 3.24 8.93
CA VAL A 34 -0.89 2.97 8.07
C VAL A 34 -0.94 3.72 6.75
N ALA A 35 0.23 3.86 6.13
CA ALA A 35 0.38 4.23 4.74
C ALA A 35 1.16 3.15 3.99
N LEU A 36 0.65 2.70 2.84
CA LEU A 36 1.35 1.87 1.88
C LEU A 36 1.67 2.72 0.65
N VAL A 37 2.92 2.69 0.20
CA VAL A 37 3.35 3.33 -1.05
C VAL A 37 3.89 2.25 -1.96
N LEU A 38 3.38 2.24 -3.20
CA LEU A 38 3.85 1.41 -4.30
C LEU A 38 4.32 2.38 -5.38
N ASP A 39 5.60 2.40 -5.70
CA ASP A 39 6.18 3.32 -6.68
C ASP A 39 7.25 2.63 -7.52
N ASP A 40 7.38 3.11 -8.75
CA ASP A 40 8.38 2.70 -9.72
C ASP A 40 8.59 3.81 -10.77
N ILE A 41 9.37 3.49 -11.79
CA ILE A 41 9.58 4.34 -12.96
C ILE A 41 8.77 3.74 -14.10
N ASP A 42 7.94 4.56 -14.72
CA ASP A 42 7.23 4.18 -15.94
C ASP A 42 8.14 4.42 -17.15
N GLU A 43 8.39 3.37 -17.94
CA GLU A 43 9.23 3.46 -19.13
C GLU A 43 8.55 4.17 -20.30
N THR A 44 7.22 4.17 -20.36
CA THR A 44 6.42 4.76 -21.45
C THR A 44 6.39 6.28 -21.32
N ILE A 45 6.06 6.79 -20.14
CA ILE A 45 6.03 8.23 -19.87
C ILE A 45 7.37 8.77 -19.34
N LYS A 46 8.37 7.90 -19.15
CA LYS A 46 9.73 8.20 -18.65
C LYS A 46 9.71 9.04 -17.38
N GLY A 47 8.91 8.64 -16.40
CA GLY A 47 8.70 9.43 -15.19
C GLY A 47 8.37 8.58 -13.97
N PRO A 48 8.46 9.15 -12.75
CA PRO A 48 8.04 8.46 -11.55
C PRO A 48 6.53 8.26 -11.60
N ARG A 49 6.09 7.07 -11.21
CA ARG A 49 4.67 6.80 -10.96
C ARG A 49 4.50 6.09 -9.64
N GLY A 50 3.29 6.14 -9.11
CA GLY A 50 3.01 5.42 -7.89
C GLY A 50 1.61 5.62 -7.36
N ILE A 51 1.32 4.83 -6.34
CA ILE A 51 0.08 4.80 -5.60
C ILE A 51 0.43 4.89 -4.12
N LYS A 52 -0.21 5.82 -3.42
CA LYS A 52 -0.21 5.90 -1.96
C LYS A 52 -1.58 5.52 -1.45
N VAL A 53 -1.63 4.63 -0.47
CA VAL A 53 -2.85 4.17 0.18
C VAL A 53 -2.77 4.50 1.66
N HIS A 54 -3.81 5.14 2.19
CA HIS A 54 -4.06 5.28 3.62
C HIS A 54 -5.17 4.33 4.03
N GLY A 55 -5.02 3.75 5.21
CA GLY A 55 -5.98 2.83 5.76
C GLY A 55 -5.64 2.35 7.17
N HIS A 56 -6.31 1.29 7.57
CA HIS A 56 -6.08 0.62 8.85
C HIS A 56 -5.52 -0.78 8.63
N ALA A 57 -4.55 -1.16 9.44
CA ALA A 57 -3.92 -2.47 9.43
C ALA A 57 -4.30 -3.29 10.66
N GLU A 58 -4.45 -4.58 10.44
CA GLU A 58 -4.52 -5.60 11.46
C GLU A 58 -3.55 -6.75 11.13
N ILE A 59 -3.23 -7.57 12.13
CA ILE A 59 -2.37 -8.74 11.95
C ILE A 59 -3.26 -9.95 11.71
N VAL A 60 -3.05 -10.66 10.61
CA VAL A 60 -3.76 -11.90 10.27
C VAL A 60 -2.77 -13.02 9.99
N GLU A 61 -3.19 -14.26 10.21
CA GLU A 61 -2.51 -15.45 9.69
C GLU A 61 -3.22 -15.92 8.42
N ARG A 62 -2.46 -16.20 7.36
CA ARG A 62 -2.98 -16.70 6.09
C ARG A 62 -1.92 -17.42 5.27
N GLU A 63 -2.37 -18.18 4.29
CA GLU A 63 -1.54 -18.63 3.18
C GLU A 63 -1.28 -17.47 2.20
N GLY A 64 -0.04 -17.31 1.77
CA GLY A 64 0.38 -16.26 0.84
C GLY A 64 1.79 -16.50 0.31
N HIS A 65 2.44 -15.46 -0.22
CA HIS A 65 3.78 -15.58 -0.81
C HIS A 65 4.87 -16.12 0.14
N PHE A 66 4.65 -16.06 1.46
CA PHE A 66 5.57 -16.59 2.47
C PHE A 66 5.03 -17.85 3.16
N GLY A 67 4.07 -18.54 2.54
CA GLY A 67 3.33 -19.67 3.14
C GLY A 67 2.41 -19.22 4.28
N ALA A 68 2.00 -20.18 5.12
CA ALA A 68 1.33 -19.96 6.40
C ALA A 68 2.15 -19.02 7.29
N ALA A 69 1.81 -17.74 7.30
CA ALA A 69 2.54 -16.73 8.05
C ALA A 69 1.63 -15.59 8.50
N LYS A 70 2.17 -14.73 9.37
CA LYS A 70 1.54 -13.47 9.76
C LYS A 70 1.78 -12.39 8.69
N TYR A 71 0.73 -11.64 8.39
CA TYR A 71 0.73 -10.51 7.46
C TYR A 71 0.06 -9.30 8.12
N LEU A 72 0.40 -8.10 7.65
CA LEU A 72 -0.48 -6.94 7.86
C LEU A 72 -1.58 -6.98 6.79
N ARG A 73 -2.83 -7.19 7.19
CA ARG A 73 -3.99 -6.93 6.33
C ARG A 73 -4.35 -5.46 6.45
N ILE A 74 -4.31 -4.72 5.34
CA ILE A 74 -4.58 -3.30 5.27
C ILE A 74 -5.90 -3.09 4.53
N THR A 75 -6.86 -2.48 5.20
CA THR A 75 -8.13 -2.02 4.63
C THR A 75 -7.91 -0.62 4.04
N PRO A 76 -7.95 -0.45 2.70
CA PRO A 76 -7.74 0.84 2.06
C PRO A 76 -8.95 1.76 2.24
N GLU A 77 -8.70 3.02 2.61
CA GLU A 77 -9.75 4.03 2.78
C GLU A 77 -9.62 5.18 1.78
N ARG A 78 -8.39 5.62 1.55
CA ARG A 78 -8.06 6.73 0.65
C ARG A 78 -6.81 6.37 -0.13
N SER A 79 -6.79 6.77 -1.38
CA SER A 79 -5.59 6.64 -2.20
C SER A 79 -5.30 7.87 -3.03
N TRP A 80 -4.03 7.98 -3.42
CA TRP A 80 -3.53 8.94 -4.38
C TRP A 80 -2.72 8.20 -5.41
N SER A 81 -2.80 8.62 -6.65
CA SER A 81 -1.95 8.18 -7.74
C SER A 81 -1.27 9.36 -8.40
N TRP A 82 -0.08 9.13 -8.94
CA TRP A 82 0.68 10.05 -9.79
C TRP A 82 1.38 9.21 -10.86
N GLY A 83 1.60 9.78 -12.05
CA GLY A 83 2.34 9.06 -13.09
C GLY A 83 1.62 7.87 -13.72
N ILE A 84 0.34 7.60 -13.41
CA ILE A 84 -0.39 6.41 -13.91
C ILE A 84 -1.03 6.69 -15.28
N GLU A 85 -1.89 7.71 -15.35
CA GLU A 85 -2.62 8.08 -16.57
C GLU A 85 -1.97 9.28 -17.29
N ARG A 86 -1.08 9.99 -16.61
CA ARG A 86 -0.39 11.20 -17.07
C ARG A 86 0.90 11.39 -16.29
N ALA A 87 1.77 12.29 -16.76
CA ALA A 87 3.02 12.60 -16.08
C ALA A 87 2.80 13.04 -14.63
N ALA A 88 3.68 12.61 -13.73
CA ALA A 88 3.65 13.04 -12.34
C ALA A 88 3.92 14.55 -12.15
N PHE A 89 4.49 15.20 -13.17
CA PHE A 89 4.74 16.63 -13.20
C PHE A 89 4.25 17.24 -14.51
N GLU A 90 3.51 18.34 -14.41
CA GLU A 90 3.08 19.16 -15.54
C GLU A 90 3.46 20.61 -15.25
N ASN A 91 4.16 21.27 -16.18
CA ASN A 91 4.67 22.64 -16.01
C ASN A 91 5.46 22.84 -14.69
N GLY A 92 6.26 21.84 -14.30
CA GLY A 92 7.07 21.85 -13.08
C GLY A 92 6.29 21.66 -11.78
N LYS A 93 4.98 21.41 -11.83
CA LYS A 93 4.14 21.19 -10.65
C LYS A 93 3.73 19.72 -10.53
N PRO A 94 3.71 19.15 -9.31
CA PRO A 94 3.29 17.77 -9.13
C PRO A 94 1.77 17.64 -9.36
N VAL A 95 1.36 16.55 -10.02
CA VAL A 95 -0.03 16.24 -10.30
C VAL A 95 -0.42 14.94 -9.61
N PHE A 96 -1.48 15.00 -8.81
CA PHE A 96 -2.01 13.85 -8.08
C PHE A 96 -3.49 13.68 -8.39
N GLN A 97 -3.89 12.43 -8.61
CA GLN A 97 -5.29 12.03 -8.61
C GLN A 97 -5.61 11.43 -7.25
N ARG A 98 -6.68 11.91 -6.61
CA ARG A 98 -7.13 11.41 -5.30
C ARG A 98 -8.38 10.59 -5.47
N ASN A 99 -8.39 9.41 -4.86
CA ASN A 99 -9.52 8.49 -4.85
C ASN A 99 -9.92 8.20 -3.39
N SER A 100 -11.22 8.06 -3.16
CA SER A 100 -11.76 7.61 -1.87
C SER A 100 -12.81 6.53 -2.14
N LYS A 101 -12.81 5.45 -1.33
CA LYS A 101 -13.94 4.52 -1.36
C LYS A 101 -15.21 5.32 -1.05
N LYS A 102 -16.19 5.32 -1.97
CA LYS A 102 -17.54 5.77 -1.63
C LYS A 102 -18.04 4.85 -0.52
N LYS A 103 -18.59 5.40 0.56
CA LYS A 103 -19.30 4.57 1.53
C LYS A 103 -20.43 3.88 0.78
N SER A 104 -20.42 2.56 0.73
CA SER A 104 -21.64 1.83 0.39
C SER A 104 -22.62 2.12 1.52
N HIS A 105 -23.75 2.74 1.18
CA HIS A 105 -24.91 2.80 2.06
C HIS A 105 -25.64 1.47 2.03
#